data_AF-A0A7V9U7R0-F1
#
_entry.id   AF-A0A7V9U7R0-F1
#
_cell.length_a   1.000
_cell.length_b   1.000
_cell.length_c   1.000
_cell.angle_alpha   90.00
_cell.angle_beta   90.00
_cell.angle_gamma   90.00
#
_symmetry.space_group_name_H-M   'P 1'
#
loop_
_entity.id
_entity.type
_entity.pdbx_description
1 polymer ?
#
loop_
_entity_poly.entity_id
_entity_poly.type
_entity_poly.pdbx_seq_one_letter_code
_entity_poly.pdbx_strand_id
1 'polypeptide(L)'
;MDAISTVPKPTNEPNLDYAPGSPERLEVESKLLELQRSPLDLTATIGGEQRWGRGGELSVVQPHKHASVLGVARGVTAEDAKDAIAAAADAAPDWRAMRFDERAAVLLKAAELLAGPWRQTINAATMLGQSKTVWQAEIDAACELIDFWRFNVYFAEQILSEQPMANSKGVWNRTDHRPLEGFVYAITPFNFTSIAGNLPTAPALMGNTVLWKPSVTQQFSAHFLMRLLEEAGMPPGVINMLPGHGAAVSEAALVHPDLAGIHFTGSTPTFQSLWRSVGDNISTYKGYPRIVGETGGKDFVVVHASADPDVVRTALTRGAF
;
A
#
# COMPACT_ATOMS: atom_id res chain seq x y z
N MET A 1 5.30 13.49 27.89
CA MET A 1 6.10 12.27 28.11
C MET A 1 7.55 12.66 27.90
N ASP A 2 8.40 12.47 28.92
CA ASP A 2 9.83 12.75 28.87
C ASP A 2 10.59 11.44 28.67
N ALA A 3 10.78 11.02 27.41
CA ALA A 3 11.41 9.76 27.07
C ALA A 3 12.09 9.82 25.69
N ILE A 4 13.12 9.00 25.50
CA ILE A 4 13.59 8.54 24.18
C ILE A 4 13.09 7.10 24.05
N SER A 5 11.98 6.92 23.33
CA SER A 5 11.38 5.61 23.07
C SER A 5 12.23 4.80 22.09
N THR A 6 12.07 3.48 22.15
CA THR A 6 12.58 2.55 21.13
C THR A 6 11.44 1.70 20.60
N VAL A 7 11.28 1.58 19.29
CA VAL A 7 10.30 0.71 18.66
C VAL A 7 10.74 -0.77 18.77
N PRO A 8 9.81 -1.73 18.69
CA PRO A 8 10.18 -3.14 18.67
C PRO A 8 11.12 -3.46 17.51
N LYS A 9 12.21 -4.21 17.79
CA LYS A 9 13.11 -4.68 16.75
C LYS A 9 12.38 -5.67 15.84
N PRO A 10 12.34 -5.45 14.52
CA PRO A 10 11.59 -6.32 13.62
C PRO A 10 12.36 -7.62 13.34
N THR A 11 11.59 -8.68 13.08
CA THR A 11 12.04 -9.93 12.46
C THR A 11 11.09 -10.25 11.31
N ASN A 12 11.59 -10.91 10.27
CA ASN A 12 10.73 -11.34 9.16
C ASN A 12 9.62 -12.26 9.67
N GLU A 13 8.40 -12.02 9.20
CA GLU A 13 7.25 -12.86 9.46
C GLU A 13 7.48 -14.26 8.85
N PRO A 14 7.29 -15.34 9.61
CA PRO A 14 7.41 -16.68 9.07
C PRO A 14 6.32 -16.97 8.03
N ASN A 15 6.71 -17.60 6.92
CA ASN A 15 5.77 -18.14 5.96
C ASN A 15 5.07 -19.36 6.55
N LEU A 16 3.75 -19.45 6.40
CA LEU A 16 3.00 -20.66 6.67
C LEU A 16 2.97 -21.57 5.43
N ASP A 17 3.06 -22.88 5.64
CA ASP A 17 3.24 -23.85 4.55
C ASP A 17 1.93 -24.34 3.92
N TYR A 18 0.78 -24.21 4.63
CA TYR A 18 -0.53 -24.67 4.15
C TYR A 18 -0.57 -26.16 3.77
N ALA A 19 0.19 -26.96 4.52
CA ALA A 19 0.27 -28.40 4.34
C ALA A 19 -1.11 -29.07 4.52
N PRO A 20 -1.37 -30.23 3.89
CA PRO A 20 -2.62 -30.96 4.10
C PRO A 20 -2.90 -31.21 5.59
N GLY A 21 -4.06 -30.76 6.06
CA GLY A 21 -4.51 -30.91 7.45
C GLY A 21 -4.01 -29.84 8.43
N SER A 22 -3.22 -28.85 7.99
CA SER A 22 -2.79 -27.76 8.87
C SER A 22 -3.93 -26.79 9.18
N PRO A 23 -3.94 -26.13 10.36
CA PRO A 23 -4.99 -25.20 10.75
C PRO A 23 -5.15 -24.04 9.75
N GLU A 24 -4.05 -23.43 9.31
CA GLU A 24 -4.07 -22.30 8.37
C GLU A 24 -4.65 -22.68 7.01
N ARG A 25 -4.51 -23.95 6.60
CA ARG A 25 -5.14 -24.47 5.39
C ARG A 25 -6.65 -24.54 5.53
N LEU A 26 -7.14 -25.06 6.65
CA LEU A 26 -8.59 -25.13 6.89
C LEU A 26 -9.20 -23.73 6.98
N GLU A 27 -8.49 -22.79 7.59
CA GLU A 27 -8.92 -21.39 7.71
C GLU A 27 -8.97 -20.68 6.35
N VAL A 28 -7.94 -20.81 5.52
CA VAL A 28 -7.95 -20.18 4.19
C VAL A 28 -8.98 -20.81 3.27
N GLU A 29 -9.18 -22.14 3.32
CA GLU A 29 -10.25 -22.81 2.56
C GLU A 29 -11.63 -22.30 2.99
N SER A 30 -11.84 -22.10 4.30
CA SER A 30 -13.08 -21.51 4.83
C SER A 30 -13.28 -20.07 4.34
N LYS A 31 -12.23 -19.24 4.37
CA LYS A 31 -12.29 -17.87 3.87
C LYS A 31 -12.51 -17.78 2.37
N LEU A 32 -11.89 -18.65 1.58
CA LEU A 32 -12.15 -18.73 0.14
C LEU A 32 -13.63 -19.03 -0.14
N LEU A 33 -14.26 -19.93 0.62
CA LEU A 33 -15.69 -20.22 0.48
C LEU A 33 -16.56 -19.05 0.93
N GLU A 34 -16.23 -18.41 2.05
CA GLU A 34 -16.94 -17.25 2.59
C GLU A 34 -16.96 -16.08 1.60
N LEU A 35 -15.80 -15.69 1.08
CA LEU A 35 -15.62 -14.53 0.22
C LEU A 35 -16.22 -14.69 -1.19
N GLN A 36 -16.59 -15.92 -1.57
CA GLN A 36 -17.24 -16.21 -2.86
C GLN A 36 -18.77 -16.31 -2.78
N ARG A 37 -19.38 -16.21 -1.57
CA ARG A 37 -20.84 -16.43 -1.40
C ARG A 37 -21.69 -15.40 -2.11
N SER A 38 -21.27 -14.14 -2.07
CA SER A 38 -21.99 -13.03 -2.67
C SER A 38 -21.01 -11.92 -3.06
N PRO A 39 -21.21 -11.24 -4.20
CA PRO A 39 -20.43 -10.06 -4.53
C PRO A 39 -20.50 -9.00 -3.43
N LEU A 40 -19.37 -8.38 -3.09
CA LEU A 40 -19.29 -7.28 -2.13
C LEU A 40 -19.39 -5.91 -2.81
N ASP A 41 -19.86 -4.93 -2.04
CA ASP A 41 -19.82 -3.52 -2.42
C ASP A 41 -18.41 -2.96 -2.17
N LEU A 42 -17.67 -2.72 -3.25
CA LEU A 42 -16.30 -2.21 -3.22
C LEU A 42 -16.32 -0.68 -3.30
N THR A 43 -16.63 -0.06 -2.17
CA THR A 43 -16.79 1.38 -2.02
C THR A 43 -15.46 2.15 -2.03
N ALA A 44 -15.53 3.45 -2.31
CA ALA A 44 -14.47 4.39 -1.96
C ALA A 44 -14.45 4.62 -0.45
N THR A 45 -13.30 5.01 0.09
CA THR A 45 -13.17 5.45 1.48
C THR A 45 -12.58 6.85 1.49
N ILE A 46 -13.40 7.85 1.82
CA ILE A 46 -13.02 9.27 1.77
C ILE A 46 -13.33 9.87 3.15
N GLY A 47 -12.32 10.41 3.84
CA GLY A 47 -12.52 10.95 5.19
C GLY A 47 -13.07 9.93 6.19
N GLY A 48 -12.77 8.64 6.01
CA GLY A 48 -13.31 7.52 6.81
C GLY A 48 -14.75 7.11 6.46
N GLU A 49 -15.41 7.80 5.51
CA GLU A 49 -16.74 7.41 5.03
C GLU A 49 -16.62 6.39 3.89
N GLN A 50 -17.26 5.24 4.05
CA GLN A 50 -17.48 4.29 2.96
C GLN A 50 -18.65 4.74 2.09
N ARG A 51 -18.39 5.03 0.82
CA ARG A 51 -19.45 5.43 -0.11
C ARG A 51 -19.15 5.04 -1.54
N TRP A 52 -20.19 4.96 -2.35
CA TRP A 52 -20.05 4.72 -3.78
C TRP A 52 -19.35 5.88 -4.48
N GLY A 53 -18.47 5.57 -5.44
CA GLY A 53 -18.00 6.55 -6.40
C GLY A 53 -19.15 7.05 -7.29
N ARG A 54 -18.97 8.25 -7.86
CA ARG A 54 -19.95 8.92 -8.71
C ARG A 54 -19.86 8.50 -10.19
N GLY A 55 -18.93 7.62 -10.54
CA GLY A 55 -18.70 7.12 -11.89
C GLY A 55 -19.47 5.84 -12.23
N GLY A 56 -19.09 5.24 -13.36
CA GLY A 56 -19.69 4.01 -13.87
C GLY A 56 -19.37 2.78 -13.00
N GLU A 57 -20.25 1.79 -13.08
CA GLU A 57 -20.08 0.50 -12.41
C GLU A 57 -18.89 -0.28 -12.99
N LEU A 58 -18.17 -0.99 -12.12
CA LEU A 58 -17.08 -1.87 -12.49
C LEU A 58 -17.12 -3.15 -11.66
N SER A 59 -17.23 -4.29 -12.33
CA SER A 59 -17.17 -5.60 -11.70
C SER A 59 -15.72 -6.03 -11.49
N VAL A 60 -15.43 -6.52 -10.28
CA VAL A 60 -14.17 -7.21 -9.95
C VAL A 60 -14.46 -8.70 -9.90
N VAL A 61 -13.73 -9.47 -10.70
CA VAL A 61 -13.99 -10.89 -10.94
C VAL A 61 -12.78 -11.74 -10.56
N GLN A 62 -12.97 -13.05 -10.43
CA GLN A 62 -11.87 -13.99 -10.29
C GLN A 62 -11.16 -14.18 -11.63
N PRO A 63 -9.85 -13.88 -11.80
CA PRO A 63 -9.21 -14.01 -13.11
C PRO A 63 -9.23 -15.44 -13.67
N HIS A 64 -9.10 -16.45 -12.81
CA HIS A 64 -9.19 -17.87 -13.17
C HIS A 64 -10.63 -18.39 -13.38
N LYS A 65 -11.65 -17.57 -13.07
CA LYS A 65 -13.07 -17.89 -13.23
C LYS A 65 -13.87 -16.61 -13.45
N HIS A 66 -13.60 -15.91 -14.56
CA HIS A 66 -14.06 -14.53 -14.79
C HIS A 66 -15.60 -14.33 -14.84
N ALA A 67 -16.39 -15.41 -14.97
CA ALA A 67 -17.84 -15.36 -14.81
C ALA A 67 -18.29 -15.22 -13.34
N SER A 68 -17.39 -15.43 -12.38
CA SER A 68 -17.64 -15.26 -10.94
C SER A 68 -17.19 -13.87 -10.50
N VAL A 69 -18.17 -13.04 -10.13
CA VAL A 69 -17.98 -11.68 -9.62
C VAL A 69 -17.70 -11.75 -8.11
N LEU A 70 -16.59 -11.16 -7.68
CA LEU A 70 -16.20 -11.02 -6.27
C LEU A 70 -16.79 -9.77 -5.63
N GLY A 71 -16.94 -8.71 -6.42
CA GLY A 71 -17.53 -7.47 -5.95
C GLY A 71 -17.79 -6.49 -7.07
N VAL A 72 -18.54 -5.46 -6.73
CA VAL A 72 -18.90 -4.37 -7.63
C VAL A 72 -18.38 -3.08 -7.03
N ALA A 73 -17.59 -2.34 -7.79
CA ALA A 73 -17.19 -0.98 -7.48
C ALA A 73 -17.96 0.00 -8.35
N ARG A 74 -17.95 1.28 -7.96
CA ARG A 74 -18.19 2.38 -8.89
C ARG A 74 -16.92 3.19 -9.01
N GLY A 75 -16.50 3.44 -10.25
CA GLY A 75 -15.36 4.31 -10.50
C GLY A 75 -15.58 5.68 -9.87
N VAL A 76 -14.48 6.35 -9.54
CA VAL A 76 -14.53 7.70 -8.99
C VAL A 76 -14.48 8.76 -10.08
N THR A 77 -15.09 9.93 -9.83
CA THR A 77 -14.99 11.12 -10.69
C THR A 77 -13.96 12.11 -10.17
N ALA A 78 -13.76 13.22 -10.89
CA ALA A 78 -12.90 14.31 -10.43
C ALA A 78 -13.43 14.96 -9.14
N GLU A 79 -14.75 14.99 -8.93
CA GLU A 79 -15.38 15.46 -7.69
C GLU A 79 -15.06 14.55 -6.51
N ASP A 80 -15.08 13.23 -6.70
CA ASP A 80 -14.66 12.28 -5.65
C ASP A 80 -13.18 12.47 -5.29
N ALA A 81 -12.33 12.71 -6.29
CA ALA A 81 -10.92 13.00 -6.05
C ALA A 81 -10.72 14.32 -5.31
N LYS A 82 -11.49 15.38 -5.63
CA LYS A 82 -11.46 16.65 -4.89
C LYS A 82 -11.92 16.48 -3.44
N ASP A 83 -12.97 15.70 -3.19
CA ASP A 83 -13.42 15.38 -1.84
C ASP A 83 -12.32 14.64 -1.06
N ALA A 84 -11.59 13.72 -1.69
CA ALA A 84 -10.46 13.04 -1.08
C ALA A 84 -9.26 13.96 -0.81
N ILE A 85 -8.97 14.92 -1.69
CA ILE A 85 -7.94 15.95 -1.45
C ILE A 85 -8.34 16.81 -0.25
N ALA A 86 -9.59 17.24 -0.17
CA ALA A 86 -10.10 18.01 0.97
C ALA A 86 -10.00 17.21 2.28
N ALA A 87 -10.44 15.95 2.28
CA ALA A 87 -10.34 15.07 3.45
C ALA A 87 -8.88 14.84 3.88
N ALA A 88 -7.95 14.68 2.92
CA ALA A 88 -6.52 14.56 3.20
C ALA A 88 -5.93 15.85 3.78
N ALA A 89 -6.40 17.02 3.33
CA ALA A 89 -5.98 18.31 3.87
C ALA A 89 -6.53 18.54 5.28
N ASP A 90 -7.78 18.17 5.53
CA ASP A 90 -8.44 18.31 6.84
C ASP A 90 -7.79 17.42 7.90
N ALA A 91 -7.38 16.19 7.55
CA ALA A 91 -6.71 15.25 8.47
C ALA A 91 -5.24 15.60 8.73
N ALA A 92 -4.60 16.39 7.84
CA ALA A 92 -3.16 16.59 7.88
C ALA A 92 -2.64 17.29 9.15
N PRO A 93 -3.26 18.36 9.69
CA PRO A 93 -2.74 19.04 10.88
C PRO A 93 -2.61 18.10 12.08
N ASP A 94 -3.68 17.36 12.40
CA ASP A 94 -3.71 16.47 13.57
C ASP A 94 -2.78 15.27 13.37
N TRP A 95 -2.74 14.70 12.16
CA TRP A 95 -1.86 13.57 11.85
C TRP A 95 -0.37 13.94 11.93
N ARG A 96 -0.01 15.14 11.47
CA ARG A 96 1.36 15.67 11.57
C ARG A 96 1.75 16.00 13.01
N ALA A 97 0.81 16.53 13.79
CA ALA A 97 1.01 16.87 15.20
C ALA A 97 1.13 15.63 16.11
N MET A 98 0.58 14.48 15.68
CA MET A 98 0.73 13.21 16.38
C MET A 98 2.21 12.85 16.56
N ARG A 99 2.56 12.24 17.71
CA ARG A 99 3.92 11.75 17.95
C ARG A 99 4.24 10.60 16.99
N PHE A 100 5.52 10.46 16.63
CA PHE A 100 5.97 9.33 15.81
C PHE A 100 5.56 7.98 16.40
N ASP A 101 5.73 7.78 17.71
CA ASP A 101 5.37 6.53 18.40
C ASP A 101 3.91 6.13 18.18
N GLU A 102 2.99 7.10 18.18
CA GLU A 102 1.55 6.87 18.00
C GLU A 102 1.22 6.56 16.52
N ARG A 103 1.87 7.25 15.58
CA ARG A 103 1.76 6.90 14.15
C ARG A 103 2.31 5.50 13.85
N ALA A 104 3.44 5.16 14.46
CA ALA A 104 4.07 3.85 14.36
C ALA A 104 3.17 2.76 14.97
N ALA A 105 2.53 3.03 16.11
CA ALA A 105 1.62 2.10 16.78
C ALA A 105 0.46 1.66 15.88
N VAL A 106 -0.08 2.55 15.03
CA VAL A 106 -1.12 2.20 14.05
C VAL A 106 -0.63 1.11 13.09
N LEU A 107 0.56 1.27 12.49
CA LEU A 107 1.08 0.29 11.53
C LEU A 107 1.58 -0.99 12.21
N LEU A 108 2.14 -0.89 13.42
CA LEU A 108 2.48 -2.08 14.21
C LEU A 108 1.22 -2.87 14.58
N LYS A 109 0.13 -2.21 14.97
CA LYS A 109 -1.15 -2.87 15.22
C LYS A 109 -1.73 -3.49 13.94
N ALA A 110 -1.63 -2.80 12.79
CA ALA A 110 -2.02 -3.35 11.50
C ALA A 110 -1.23 -4.63 11.17
N ALA A 111 0.08 -4.65 11.44
CA ALA A 111 0.93 -5.82 11.26
C ALA A 111 0.49 -6.99 12.14
N GLU A 112 0.16 -6.76 13.41
CA GLU A 112 -0.34 -7.81 14.31
C GLU A 112 -1.73 -8.33 13.88
N LEU A 113 -2.63 -7.44 13.46
CA LEU A 113 -3.94 -7.84 12.92
C LEU A 113 -3.77 -8.72 11.68
N LEU A 114 -2.86 -8.35 10.77
CA LEU A 114 -2.56 -9.10 9.57
C LEU A 114 -1.84 -10.42 9.85
N ALA A 115 -0.96 -10.47 10.87
CA ALA A 115 -0.29 -11.70 11.28
C ALA A 115 -1.25 -12.72 11.90
N GLY A 116 -2.34 -12.24 12.54
CA GLY A 116 -3.35 -13.06 13.19
C GLY A 116 -4.71 -13.05 12.46
N PRO A 117 -5.73 -12.38 13.02
CA PRO A 117 -7.13 -12.58 12.63
C PRO A 117 -7.46 -12.20 11.17
N TRP A 118 -6.68 -11.30 10.56
CA TRP A 118 -6.89 -10.87 9.18
C TRP A 118 -6.11 -11.68 8.15
N ARG A 119 -5.14 -12.51 8.56
CA ARG A 119 -4.19 -13.19 7.66
C ARG A 119 -4.90 -13.91 6.53
N GLN A 120 -5.82 -14.81 6.88
CA GLN A 120 -6.50 -15.64 5.88
C GLN A 120 -7.57 -14.89 5.10
N THR A 121 -8.14 -13.81 5.64
CA THR A 121 -9.04 -12.93 4.89
C THR A 121 -8.28 -12.22 3.77
N ILE A 122 -7.10 -11.65 4.06
CA ILE A 122 -6.28 -10.94 3.08
C ILE A 122 -5.64 -11.89 2.07
N ASN A 123 -5.16 -13.06 2.52
CA ASN A 123 -4.65 -14.09 1.62
C ASN A 123 -5.74 -14.60 0.68
N ALA A 124 -6.92 -14.96 1.19
CA ALA A 124 -8.04 -15.40 0.36
C ALA A 124 -8.50 -14.33 -0.64
N ALA A 125 -8.60 -13.07 -0.21
CA ALA A 125 -8.94 -11.96 -1.10
C ALA A 125 -7.91 -11.77 -2.23
N THR A 126 -6.62 -11.90 -1.91
CA THR A 126 -5.53 -11.83 -2.88
C THR A 126 -5.56 -13.02 -3.85
N MET A 127 -5.76 -14.25 -3.35
CA MET A 127 -5.89 -15.44 -4.18
C MET A 127 -7.05 -15.31 -5.18
N LEU A 128 -8.22 -14.86 -4.72
CA LEU A 128 -9.41 -14.73 -5.55
C LEU A 128 -9.28 -13.59 -6.57
N GLY A 129 -8.93 -12.38 -6.13
CA GLY A 129 -8.91 -11.18 -6.97
C GLY A 129 -7.72 -11.12 -7.93
N GLN A 130 -6.56 -11.65 -7.51
CA GLN A 130 -5.32 -11.59 -8.29
C GLN A 130 -4.87 -12.95 -8.82
N SER A 131 -5.67 -14.01 -8.58
CA SER A 131 -5.42 -15.37 -9.05
C SER A 131 -4.09 -15.97 -8.55
N LYS A 132 -3.69 -15.62 -7.34
CA LYS A 132 -2.50 -16.19 -6.70
C LYS A 132 -2.77 -17.58 -6.13
N THR A 133 -1.76 -18.44 -6.16
CA THR A 133 -1.76 -19.64 -5.32
C THR A 133 -1.62 -19.23 -3.86
N VAL A 134 -1.94 -20.13 -2.92
CA VAL A 134 -1.84 -19.81 -1.48
C VAL A 134 -0.43 -19.41 -1.08
N TRP A 135 0.60 -20.09 -1.60
CA TRP A 135 1.99 -19.73 -1.36
C TRP A 135 2.32 -18.32 -1.89
N GLN A 136 1.88 -17.99 -3.10
CA GLN A 136 2.11 -16.68 -3.71
C GLN A 136 1.36 -15.55 -2.99
N ALA A 137 0.20 -15.84 -2.39
CA ALA A 137 -0.52 -14.89 -1.55
C ALA A 137 0.16 -14.72 -0.18
N GLU A 138 0.59 -15.82 0.45
CA GLU A 138 1.23 -15.81 1.77
C GLU A 138 2.52 -14.97 1.79
N ILE A 139 3.43 -15.21 0.83
CA ILE A 139 4.70 -14.48 0.79
C ILE A 139 4.53 -13.00 0.45
N ASP A 140 3.40 -12.60 -0.12
CA ASP A 140 3.06 -11.23 -0.56
C ASP A 140 2.14 -10.55 0.46
N ALA A 141 0.87 -10.93 0.45
CA ALA A 141 -0.21 -10.22 1.11
C ALA A 141 -0.15 -10.33 2.64
N ALA A 142 0.47 -11.39 3.17
CA ALA A 142 0.77 -11.54 4.58
C ALA A 142 2.22 -11.13 4.86
N CYS A 143 3.19 -11.99 4.57
CA CYS A 143 4.55 -11.84 5.10
C CYS A 143 5.25 -10.56 4.66
N GLU A 144 5.29 -10.27 3.36
CA GLU A 144 5.95 -9.06 2.86
C GLU A 144 5.26 -7.77 3.35
N LEU A 145 3.92 -7.74 3.45
CA LEU A 145 3.21 -6.58 3.98
C LEU A 145 3.41 -6.37 5.49
N ILE A 146 3.36 -7.44 6.27
CA ILE A 146 3.67 -7.43 7.71
C ILE A 146 5.10 -6.90 7.91
N ASP A 147 6.03 -7.39 7.10
CA ASP A 147 7.43 -6.97 7.13
C ASP A 147 7.56 -5.50 6.74
N PHE A 148 6.91 -5.04 5.68
CA PHE A 148 6.92 -3.61 5.33
C PHE A 148 6.50 -2.75 6.50
N TRP A 149 5.40 -3.07 7.19
CA TRP A 149 4.94 -2.26 8.32
C TRP A 149 5.89 -2.30 9.51
N ARG A 150 6.40 -3.47 9.89
CA ARG A 150 7.35 -3.60 11.02
C ARG A 150 8.70 -2.97 10.72
N PHE A 151 9.28 -3.26 9.55
CA PHE A 151 10.58 -2.75 9.15
C PHE A 151 10.54 -1.25 8.81
N ASN A 152 9.49 -0.73 8.16
CA ASN A 152 9.39 0.71 7.92
C ASN A 152 9.31 1.52 9.22
N VAL A 153 8.61 1.02 10.25
CA VAL A 153 8.61 1.64 11.57
C VAL A 153 10.02 1.67 12.16
N TYR A 154 10.75 0.56 12.08
CA TYR A 154 12.13 0.49 12.53
C TYR A 154 13.06 1.45 11.75
N PHE A 155 12.96 1.49 10.42
CA PHE A 155 13.73 2.39 9.58
C PHE A 155 13.40 3.86 9.84
N ALA A 156 12.12 4.19 10.05
CA ALA A 156 11.70 5.54 10.39
C ALA A 156 12.31 6.00 11.72
N GLU A 157 12.32 5.14 12.75
CA GLU A 157 13.03 5.45 14.00
C GLU A 157 14.52 5.71 13.76
N GLN A 158 15.19 4.83 13.00
CA GLN A 158 16.61 5.00 12.68
C GLN A 158 16.88 6.36 12.04
N ILE A 159 16.08 6.74 11.03
CA ILE A 159 16.18 8.05 10.37
C ILE A 159 15.96 9.19 11.38
N LEU A 160 14.92 9.11 12.23
CA LEU A 160 14.65 10.14 13.23
C LEU A 160 15.76 10.28 14.28
N SER A 161 16.48 9.20 14.54
CA SER A 161 17.63 9.18 15.46
C SER A 161 18.91 9.76 14.87
N GLU A 162 18.98 9.96 13.55
CA GLU A 162 20.14 10.56 12.88
C GLU A 162 20.21 12.06 13.21
N GLN A 163 21.24 12.43 13.98
CA GLN A 163 21.48 13.81 14.42
C GLN A 163 22.90 14.26 14.02
N PRO A 164 23.17 15.57 13.93
CA PRO A 164 24.50 16.07 13.59
C PRO A 164 25.57 15.52 14.56
N MET A 165 26.61 14.88 14.00
CA MET A 165 27.65 14.18 14.78
C MET A 165 28.45 15.10 15.71
N ALA A 166 28.53 16.40 15.40
CA ALA A 166 29.31 17.36 16.16
C ALA A 166 28.63 18.74 16.18
N ASN A 167 28.88 19.46 17.28
CA ASN A 167 28.40 20.83 17.49
C ASN A 167 29.57 21.72 17.89
N SER A 168 29.61 22.94 17.35
CA SER A 168 30.55 23.97 17.79
C SER A 168 30.28 24.39 19.23
N LYS A 169 31.31 24.87 19.95
CA LYS A 169 31.16 25.36 21.32
C LYS A 169 30.09 26.46 21.40
N GLY A 170 29.11 26.28 22.28
CA GLY A 170 28.02 27.24 22.50
C GLY A 170 26.86 27.11 21.50
N VAL A 171 26.89 26.12 20.60
CA VAL A 171 25.84 25.85 19.62
C VAL A 171 25.26 24.46 19.86
N TRP A 172 23.95 24.29 19.68
CA TRP A 172 23.29 22.97 19.72
C TRP A 172 22.44 22.79 18.47
N ASN A 173 22.95 22.01 17.52
CA ASN A 173 22.24 21.65 16.29
C ASN A 173 21.41 20.39 16.49
N ARG A 174 20.27 20.35 15.81
CA ARG A 174 19.36 19.20 15.74
C ARG A 174 18.73 19.14 14.36
N THR A 175 18.36 17.94 13.93
CA THR A 175 17.59 17.72 12.70
C THR A 175 16.13 17.48 13.05
N ASP A 176 15.23 18.15 12.33
CA ASP A 176 13.79 17.90 12.36
C ASP A 176 13.35 17.32 11.00
N HIS A 177 12.95 16.05 10.99
CA HIS A 177 12.49 15.34 9.81
C HIS A 177 11.01 15.62 9.56
N ARG A 178 10.74 16.78 8.98
CA ARG A 178 9.37 17.24 8.69
C ARG A 178 8.67 16.37 7.64
N PRO A 179 7.36 16.13 7.77
CA PRO A 179 6.53 15.60 6.69
C PRO A 179 6.50 16.57 5.50
N LEU A 180 6.05 16.09 4.35
CA LEU A 180 5.83 16.97 3.20
C LEU A 180 4.59 17.86 3.41
N GLU A 181 4.65 19.06 2.87
CA GLU A 181 3.50 19.95 2.78
C GLU A 181 2.65 19.58 1.55
N GLY A 182 1.35 19.39 1.75
CA GLY A 182 0.43 18.85 0.75
C GLY A 182 0.08 17.38 0.98
N PHE A 183 -0.35 16.69 -0.08
CA PHE A 183 -0.73 15.27 -0.05
C PHE A 183 0.15 14.42 -0.98
N VAL A 184 0.26 13.13 -0.66
CA VAL A 184 0.92 12.14 -1.53
C VAL A 184 -0.13 11.39 -2.34
N TYR A 185 0.12 11.20 -3.63
CA TYR A 185 -0.71 10.37 -4.50
C TYR A 185 -0.07 9.00 -4.71
N ALA A 186 -0.62 7.96 -4.07
CA ALA A 186 -0.18 6.58 -4.19
C ALA A 186 -0.97 5.82 -5.26
N ILE A 187 -0.28 5.28 -6.26
CA ILE A 187 -0.86 4.51 -7.37
C ILE A 187 -0.24 3.11 -7.35
N THR A 188 -1.06 2.09 -7.07
CA THR A 188 -0.55 0.75 -6.81
C THR A 188 -0.89 -0.25 -7.92
N PRO A 189 -0.01 -1.23 -8.20
CA PRO A 189 -0.16 -2.18 -9.28
C PRO A 189 -1.08 -3.34 -8.87
N PHE A 190 -1.29 -4.30 -9.77
CA PHE A 190 -2.14 -5.46 -9.49
C PHE A 190 -1.38 -6.66 -8.88
N ASN A 191 -0.07 -6.72 -9.08
CA ASN A 191 0.73 -7.94 -8.90
C ASN A 191 1.07 -8.25 -7.44
N PHE A 192 1.08 -7.26 -6.55
CA PHE A 192 1.37 -7.46 -5.13
C PHE A 192 0.41 -6.67 -4.23
N THR A 193 -0.21 -7.37 -3.29
CA THR A 193 -1.02 -6.76 -2.24
C THR A 193 -0.14 -6.03 -1.23
N SER A 194 1.08 -6.52 -0.98
CA SER A 194 2.09 -5.87 -0.15
C SER A 194 2.44 -4.47 -0.65
N ILE A 195 2.76 -4.33 -1.94
CA ILE A 195 3.03 -3.05 -2.58
C ILE A 195 1.80 -2.16 -2.47
N ALA A 196 0.60 -2.73 -2.70
CA ALA A 196 -0.65 -1.98 -2.58
C ALA A 196 -0.88 -1.39 -1.19
N GLY A 197 -0.51 -2.11 -0.12
CA GLY A 197 -0.55 -1.60 1.25
C GLY A 197 0.61 -0.66 1.59
N ASN A 198 1.82 -0.94 1.10
CA ASN A 198 3.04 -0.21 1.45
C ASN A 198 3.10 1.20 0.84
N LEU A 199 2.79 1.36 -0.45
CA LEU A 199 2.93 2.66 -1.11
C LEU A 199 2.13 3.79 -0.42
N PRO A 200 0.89 3.57 0.06
CA PRO A 200 0.18 4.59 0.81
C PRO A 200 0.58 4.66 2.29
N THR A 201 0.97 3.56 2.93
CA THR A 201 1.25 3.56 4.37
C THR A 201 2.65 4.06 4.73
N ALA A 202 3.66 3.86 3.88
CA ALA A 202 5.01 4.37 4.09
C ALA A 202 5.08 5.91 4.20
N PRO A 203 4.50 6.71 3.27
CA PRO A 203 4.42 8.15 3.46
C PRO A 203 3.51 8.53 4.64
N ALA A 204 2.43 7.78 4.90
CA ALA A 204 1.55 8.06 6.04
C ALA A 204 2.29 7.95 7.38
N LEU A 205 3.15 6.93 7.57
CA LEU A 205 4.00 6.77 8.75
C LEU A 205 4.84 8.02 9.05
N MET A 206 5.38 8.64 8.00
CA MET A 206 6.20 9.85 8.09
C MET A 206 5.39 11.14 8.29
N GLY A 207 4.07 11.03 8.54
CA GLY A 207 3.18 12.16 8.83
C GLY A 207 2.50 12.79 7.61
N ASN A 208 2.56 12.14 6.43
CA ASN A 208 1.84 12.62 5.25
C ASN A 208 0.39 12.10 5.23
N THR A 209 -0.49 12.77 4.51
CA THR A 209 -1.81 12.23 4.13
C THR A 209 -1.81 11.85 2.66
N VAL A 210 -2.68 10.90 2.29
CA VAL A 210 -2.53 10.12 1.06
C VAL A 210 -3.84 9.94 0.33
N LEU A 211 -3.80 10.14 -0.99
CA LEU A 211 -4.79 9.61 -1.93
C LEU A 211 -4.26 8.29 -2.46
N TRP A 212 -4.99 7.20 -2.23
CA TRP A 212 -4.61 5.87 -2.67
C TRP A 212 -5.55 5.39 -3.78
N LYS A 213 -4.98 5.14 -4.96
CA LYS A 213 -5.67 4.56 -6.11
C LYS A 213 -5.14 3.14 -6.34
N PRO A 214 -5.85 2.09 -5.90
CA PRO A 214 -5.46 0.70 -6.14
C PRO A 214 -5.78 0.23 -7.56
N SER A 215 -5.03 -0.72 -8.11
CA SER A 215 -5.38 -1.34 -9.40
C SER A 215 -6.80 -1.93 -9.37
N VAL A 216 -7.50 -1.82 -10.50
CA VAL A 216 -8.86 -2.36 -10.67
C VAL A 216 -8.94 -3.85 -10.30
N THR A 217 -7.98 -4.64 -10.75
CA THR A 217 -7.94 -6.09 -10.49
C THR A 217 -7.44 -6.45 -9.09
N GLN A 218 -6.96 -5.48 -8.32
CA GLN A 218 -6.54 -5.64 -6.92
C GLN A 218 -7.52 -5.01 -5.93
N GLN A 219 -8.60 -4.38 -6.44
CA GLN A 219 -9.59 -3.66 -5.64
C GLN A 219 -10.23 -4.52 -4.53
N PHE A 220 -10.36 -5.83 -4.74
CA PHE A 220 -10.93 -6.74 -3.74
C PHE A 220 -10.05 -6.84 -2.50
N SER A 221 -8.74 -7.11 -2.65
CA SER A 221 -7.81 -7.14 -1.51
C SER A 221 -7.56 -5.73 -0.95
N ALA A 222 -7.52 -4.69 -1.78
CA ALA A 222 -7.42 -3.29 -1.33
C ALA A 222 -8.57 -2.88 -0.39
N HIS A 223 -9.80 -3.31 -0.68
CA HIS A 223 -10.95 -3.04 0.18
C HIS A 223 -10.72 -3.57 1.60
N PHE A 224 -10.31 -4.84 1.73
CA PHE A 224 -10.02 -5.44 3.02
C PHE A 224 -8.80 -4.81 3.72
N LEU A 225 -7.76 -4.42 2.97
CA LEU A 225 -6.63 -3.67 3.55
C LEU A 225 -7.08 -2.33 4.15
N MET A 226 -7.97 -1.60 3.47
CA MET A 226 -8.50 -0.35 4.03
C MET A 226 -9.31 -0.60 5.31
N ARG A 227 -10.12 -1.68 5.35
CA ARG A 227 -10.84 -2.08 6.58
C ARG A 227 -9.87 -2.44 7.72
N LEU A 228 -8.81 -3.17 7.42
CA LEU A 228 -7.78 -3.55 8.38
C LEU A 228 -7.07 -2.32 8.96
N LEU A 229 -6.70 -1.34 8.12
CA LEU A 229 -6.08 -0.10 8.56
C LEU A 229 -7.00 0.72 9.48
N GLU A 230 -8.30 0.77 9.19
CA GLU A 230 -9.27 1.40 10.08
C GLU A 230 -9.40 0.68 11.42
N GLU A 231 -9.45 -0.65 11.43
CA GLU A 231 -9.45 -1.44 12.68
C GLU A 231 -8.16 -1.25 13.49
N ALA A 232 -7.03 -1.07 12.81
CA ALA A 232 -5.75 -0.71 13.40
C ALA A 232 -5.74 0.72 14.00
N GLY A 233 -6.73 1.54 13.68
CA GLY A 233 -6.88 2.91 14.20
C GLY A 233 -6.30 3.99 13.29
N MET A 234 -6.14 3.72 11.99
CA MET A 234 -5.79 4.74 11.00
C MET A 234 -6.83 5.87 11.04
N PRO A 235 -6.44 7.13 11.34
CA PRO A 235 -7.42 8.20 11.46
C PRO A 235 -8.13 8.48 10.13
N PRO A 236 -9.43 8.85 10.18
CA PRO A 236 -10.19 9.24 9.00
C PRO A 236 -9.47 10.30 8.17
N GLY A 237 -9.37 10.08 6.86
CA GLY A 237 -8.75 11.04 5.93
C GLY A 237 -7.23 10.96 5.80
N VAL A 238 -6.52 10.21 6.66
CA VAL A 238 -5.06 10.02 6.49
C VAL A 238 -4.76 9.24 5.22
N ILE A 239 -5.52 8.18 4.94
CA ILE A 239 -5.51 7.47 3.66
C ILE A 239 -6.93 7.50 3.09
N ASN A 240 -7.07 7.97 1.86
CA ASN A 240 -8.33 8.03 1.13
C ASN A 240 -8.26 7.09 -0.07
N MET A 241 -9.00 5.97 -0.04
CA MET A 241 -8.97 4.96 -1.09
C MET A 241 -10.01 5.26 -2.18
N LEU A 242 -9.55 5.35 -3.43
CA LEU A 242 -10.33 5.76 -4.59
C LEU A 242 -10.35 4.65 -5.68
N PRO A 243 -11.44 3.87 -5.80
CA PRO A 243 -11.54 2.77 -6.76
C PRO A 243 -11.67 3.23 -8.23
N GLY A 244 -11.28 2.34 -9.15
CA GLY A 244 -11.51 2.51 -10.59
C GLY A 244 -10.25 2.72 -11.44
N HIS A 245 -10.42 3.13 -12.70
CA HIS A 245 -9.33 3.19 -13.68
C HIS A 245 -8.27 4.29 -13.43
N GLY A 246 -8.56 5.28 -12.59
CA GLY A 246 -7.57 6.25 -12.11
C GLY A 246 -7.36 7.50 -12.97
N ALA A 247 -7.95 7.58 -14.16
CA ALA A 247 -7.84 8.77 -15.02
C ALA A 247 -8.38 10.02 -14.30
N ALA A 248 -9.63 9.96 -13.80
CA ALA A 248 -10.25 11.06 -13.08
C ALA A 248 -9.50 11.47 -11.79
N VAL A 249 -8.90 10.51 -11.08
CA VAL A 249 -8.06 10.80 -9.89
C VAL A 249 -6.82 11.56 -10.31
N SER A 250 -6.16 11.11 -11.37
CA SER A 250 -4.92 11.72 -11.87
C SER A 250 -5.18 13.11 -12.44
N GLU A 251 -6.28 13.31 -13.16
CA GLU A 251 -6.70 14.61 -13.69
C GLU A 251 -6.90 15.65 -12.57
N ALA A 252 -7.44 15.25 -11.42
CA ALA A 252 -7.62 16.14 -10.27
C ALA A 252 -6.31 16.32 -9.47
N ALA A 253 -5.60 15.23 -9.18
CA ALA A 253 -4.43 15.24 -8.30
C ALA A 253 -3.20 15.90 -8.95
N LEU A 254 -2.95 15.64 -10.24
CA LEU A 254 -1.74 16.10 -10.92
C LEU A 254 -1.72 17.61 -11.17
N VAL A 255 -2.87 18.28 -11.18
CA VAL A 255 -2.95 19.74 -11.38
C VAL A 255 -3.13 20.49 -10.06
N HIS A 256 -3.24 19.78 -8.93
CA HIS A 256 -3.50 20.41 -7.64
C HIS A 256 -2.22 21.06 -7.07
N PRO A 257 -2.25 22.33 -6.63
CA PRO A 257 -1.06 23.03 -6.10
C PRO A 257 -0.41 22.34 -4.88
N ASP A 258 -1.20 21.57 -4.13
CA ASP A 258 -0.77 20.82 -2.94
C ASP A 258 -0.32 19.37 -3.22
N LEU A 259 -0.08 18.99 -4.48
CA LEU A 259 0.56 17.70 -4.77
C LEU A 259 2.00 17.72 -4.23
N ALA A 260 2.26 16.94 -3.19
CA ALA A 260 3.56 16.86 -2.53
C ALA A 260 4.46 15.76 -3.12
N GLY A 261 3.84 14.72 -3.67
CA GLY A 261 4.57 13.63 -4.29
C GLY A 261 3.66 12.55 -4.86
N ILE A 262 4.28 11.68 -5.66
CA ILE A 262 3.67 10.50 -6.26
C ILE A 262 4.47 9.29 -5.77
N HIS A 263 3.78 8.28 -5.25
CA HIS A 263 4.37 6.99 -4.94
C HIS A 263 3.75 5.94 -5.86
N PHE A 264 4.55 5.42 -6.80
CA PHE A 264 4.02 4.65 -7.93
C PHE A 264 4.78 3.33 -8.12
N THR A 265 4.03 2.26 -8.34
CA THR A 265 4.55 1.06 -8.99
C THR A 265 3.64 0.70 -10.16
N GLY A 266 4.23 0.43 -11.32
CA GLY A 266 3.47 0.05 -12.51
C GLY A 266 4.28 0.09 -13.80
N SER A 267 3.62 0.42 -14.91
CA SER A 267 4.27 0.40 -16.22
C SER A 267 5.14 1.63 -16.45
N THR A 268 6.26 1.47 -17.16
CA THR A 268 7.14 2.57 -17.55
C THR A 268 6.41 3.66 -18.35
N PRO A 269 5.52 3.37 -19.32
CA PRO A 269 4.77 4.40 -20.03
C PRO A 269 3.88 5.25 -19.10
N THR A 270 3.20 4.61 -18.14
CA THR A 270 2.39 5.35 -17.15
C THR A 270 3.28 6.24 -16.29
N PHE A 271 4.41 5.72 -15.79
CA PHE A 271 5.33 6.50 -14.95
C PHE A 271 5.92 7.71 -15.69
N GLN A 272 6.32 7.52 -16.97
CA GLN A 272 6.78 8.61 -17.83
C GLN A 272 5.68 9.66 -18.08
N SER A 273 4.43 9.23 -18.24
CA SER A 273 3.29 10.15 -18.38
C SER A 273 3.10 11.00 -17.12
N LEU A 274 3.16 10.39 -15.93
CA LEU A 274 3.06 11.11 -14.65
C LEU A 274 4.20 12.12 -14.50
N TRP A 275 5.44 11.71 -14.82
CA TRP A 275 6.61 12.59 -14.82
C TRP A 275 6.43 13.79 -15.75
N ARG A 276 5.95 13.56 -16.97
CA ARG A 276 5.68 14.65 -17.93
C ARG A 276 4.62 15.61 -17.39
N SER A 277 3.51 15.09 -16.88
CA SER A 277 2.44 15.92 -16.32
C SER A 277 2.92 16.79 -15.16
N VAL A 278 3.77 16.27 -14.27
CA VAL A 278 4.38 17.08 -13.20
C VAL A 278 5.33 18.13 -13.78
N GLY A 279 6.16 17.77 -14.75
CA GLY A 279 7.06 18.72 -15.42
C GLY A 279 6.31 19.87 -16.11
N ASP A 280 5.21 19.57 -16.81
CA ASP A 280 4.38 20.54 -17.51
C ASP A 280 3.67 21.52 -16.55
N ASN A 281 3.40 21.08 -15.32
CA ASN A 281 2.70 21.87 -14.28
C ASN A 281 3.64 22.42 -13.21
N ILE A 282 4.96 22.33 -13.38
CA ILE A 282 5.93 22.55 -12.29
C ILE A 282 5.81 23.92 -11.59
N SER A 283 5.35 24.94 -12.31
CA SER A 283 5.18 26.31 -11.79
C SER A 283 3.92 26.50 -10.93
N THR A 284 3.00 25.53 -10.88
CA THR A 284 1.72 25.65 -10.16
C THR A 284 1.77 25.07 -8.75
N TYR A 285 2.75 24.21 -8.45
CA TYR A 285 2.87 23.55 -7.16
C TYR A 285 3.51 24.46 -6.10
N LYS A 286 3.03 24.33 -4.85
CA LYS A 286 3.61 25.06 -3.70
C LYS A 286 4.99 24.53 -3.31
N GLY A 287 5.23 23.23 -3.54
CA GLY A 287 6.52 22.58 -3.39
C GLY A 287 6.80 21.69 -4.60
N TYR A 288 8.07 21.33 -4.83
CA TYR A 288 8.44 20.41 -5.91
C TYR A 288 7.94 18.99 -5.62
N PRO A 289 6.99 18.44 -6.40
CA PRO A 289 6.46 17.11 -6.13
C PRO A 289 7.56 16.05 -6.23
N ARG A 290 7.68 15.20 -5.21
CA ARG A 290 8.62 14.07 -5.23
C ARG A 290 8.01 12.89 -5.98
N ILE A 291 8.62 12.48 -7.08
CA ILE A 291 8.17 11.32 -7.84
C ILE A 291 9.04 10.12 -7.48
N VAL A 292 8.47 9.19 -6.71
CA VAL A 292 9.14 7.99 -6.21
C VAL A 292 8.42 6.78 -6.77
N GLY A 293 9.16 5.82 -7.29
CA GLY A 293 8.53 4.63 -7.81
C GLY A 293 9.45 3.66 -8.49
N GLU A 294 8.85 2.55 -8.90
CA GLU A 294 9.49 1.46 -9.62
C GLU A 294 8.64 1.05 -10.82
N THR A 295 9.31 0.47 -11.81
CA THR A 295 8.65 -0.08 -13.00
C THR A 295 9.03 -1.53 -13.20
N GLY A 296 8.24 -2.26 -13.99
CA GLY A 296 8.56 -3.63 -14.35
C GLY A 296 9.88 -3.80 -15.09
N GLY A 297 10.35 -5.04 -15.14
CA GLY A 297 11.52 -5.48 -15.88
C GLY A 297 11.35 -6.92 -16.38
N LYS A 298 12.41 -7.45 -16.98
CA LYS A 298 12.53 -8.87 -17.35
C LYS A 298 13.90 -9.35 -16.94
N ASP A 299 13.92 -10.43 -16.17
CA ASP A 299 15.14 -10.96 -15.57
C ASP A 299 15.78 -12.02 -16.48
N PHE A 300 17.05 -12.33 -16.23
CA PHE A 300 17.81 -13.34 -16.97
C PHE A 300 18.54 -14.30 -16.03
N VAL A 301 18.79 -15.52 -16.50
CA VAL A 301 19.64 -16.51 -15.83
C VAL A 301 20.70 -16.99 -16.83
N VAL A 302 21.98 -16.94 -16.44
CA VAL A 302 23.09 -17.51 -17.22
C VAL A 302 23.53 -18.81 -16.56
N VAL A 303 23.53 -19.90 -17.32
CA VAL A 303 23.89 -21.23 -16.83
C VAL A 303 25.30 -21.59 -17.30
N HIS A 304 26.27 -21.62 -16.37
CA HIS A 304 27.62 -22.10 -16.64
C HIS A 304 27.64 -23.64 -16.76
N ALA A 305 28.62 -24.20 -17.48
CA ALA A 305 28.76 -25.65 -17.64
C ALA A 305 28.96 -26.42 -16.32
N SER A 306 29.35 -25.73 -15.23
CA SER A 306 29.50 -26.31 -13.89
C SER A 306 28.25 -26.19 -13.01
N ALA A 307 27.13 -25.69 -13.53
CA ALA A 307 25.93 -25.49 -12.74
C ALA A 307 25.26 -26.83 -12.39
N ASP A 308 24.71 -26.93 -11.18
CA ASP A 308 23.91 -28.07 -10.76
C ASP A 308 22.58 -28.11 -11.55
N PRO A 309 22.32 -29.18 -12.33
CA PRO A 309 21.10 -29.28 -13.13
C PRO A 309 19.81 -29.26 -12.32
N ASP A 310 19.80 -29.80 -11.10
CA ASP A 310 18.59 -29.84 -10.26
C ASP A 310 18.25 -28.46 -9.70
N VAL A 311 19.27 -27.68 -9.34
CA VAL A 311 19.11 -26.27 -8.93
C VAL A 311 18.63 -25.43 -10.11
N VAL A 312 19.25 -25.57 -11.27
CA VAL A 312 18.87 -24.82 -12.49
C VAL A 312 17.42 -25.12 -12.87
N ARG A 313 17.02 -26.39 -12.90
CA ARG A 313 15.63 -26.79 -13.17
C ARG A 313 14.67 -26.08 -12.22
N THR A 314 14.94 -26.17 -10.92
CA THR A 314 14.08 -25.59 -9.88
C THR A 314 13.97 -24.07 -10.00
N ALA A 315 15.11 -23.39 -10.17
CA ALA A 315 15.18 -21.94 -10.27
C ALA A 315 14.47 -21.41 -11.52
N LEU A 316 14.68 -22.04 -12.68
CA LEU A 316 14.03 -21.62 -13.93
C LEU A 316 12.53 -21.88 -13.89
N THR A 317 12.07 -23.01 -13.32
CA THR A 317 10.64 -23.29 -13.19
C THR A 317 9.96 -22.27 -12.29
N ARG A 318 10.50 -21.97 -11.10
CA ARG A 318 9.89 -21.02 -10.15
C ARG A 318 10.05 -19.55 -10.56
N GLY A 319 11.13 -19.21 -11.25
CA GLY A 319 11.39 -17.83 -11.69
C GLY A 319 10.56 -17.42 -12.91
N ALA A 320 10.14 -18.38 -13.74
CA ALA A 320 9.41 -18.10 -14.97
C ALA A 320 7.88 -18.33 -14.88
N PHE A 321 7.42 -19.17 -13.94
CA PHE A 321 6.02 -19.61 -13.82
C PHE A 321 5.52 -19.50 -12.39
#